data_AF-A0A2V9ZNA5-F1
#
_entry.id   AF-A0A2V9ZNA5-F1
#
_cell.length_a   1.000
_cell.length_b   1.000
_cell.length_c   1.000
_cell.angle_alpha   90.00
_cell.angle_beta   90.00
_cell.angle_gamma   90.00
#
_symmetry.space_group_name_H-M   'P 1'
#
loop_
_entity.id
_entity.type
_entity.pdbx_description
1 polymer ?
#
loop_
_entity_poly.entity_id
_entity_poly.type
_entity_poly.pdbx_seq_one_letter_code
_entity_poly.pdbx_strand_id
1 'polypeptide(L)'
;RGHQFLATRKVYCEAQAAIGPDDVFTLLAWLNAHMEEMSVPQILSTLRLTRWDPIALMRMFPILARQLRNVVAERNDLHDAVMRVWANHYPVSPGENVIAFNCGVILLELRFYEEAMSMFKASQQILGASAATSYNLGLCSMALGRPSEALAFMAEACNLDPAFEPARLSRTKLEEQAAQNKG
;
A
#
# COMPACT_ATOMS: atom_id res chain seq x y z
N ARG A 1 -23.43 17.15 48.49
CA ARG A 1 -22.67 16.12 47.72
C ARG A 1 -23.41 15.88 46.41
N GLY A 2 -23.09 16.59 45.32
CA GLY A 2 -23.89 16.52 44.08
C GLY A 2 -23.13 16.81 42.77
N HIS A 3 -21.81 17.02 42.83
CA HIS A 3 -21.01 17.42 41.67
C HIS A 3 -20.03 16.35 41.16
N GLN A 4 -20.01 15.14 41.74
CA GLN A 4 -19.02 14.10 41.43
C GLN A 4 -19.41 13.13 40.28
N PHE A 5 -20.60 13.27 39.68
CA PHE A 5 -21.08 12.33 38.63
C PHE A 5 -21.20 12.95 37.23
N LEU A 6 -20.99 14.25 37.07
CA LEU A 6 -21.06 14.91 35.76
C LEU A 6 -19.87 14.52 34.86
N ALA A 7 -18.67 14.41 35.43
CA ALA A 7 -17.49 13.94 34.71
C ALA A 7 -17.63 12.47 34.29
N THR A 8 -18.16 11.61 35.16
CA THR A 8 -18.36 10.18 34.88
C THR A 8 -19.42 9.94 33.82
N ARG A 9 -20.51 10.71 33.81
CA ARG A 9 -21.56 10.62 32.78
C ARG A 9 -21.06 11.09 31.42
N LYS A 10 -20.24 12.15 31.38
CA LYS A 10 -19.64 12.65 30.13
C LYS A 10 -18.66 11.63 29.54
N VAL A 11 -17.77 11.07 30.37
CA VAL A 11 -16.85 9.98 29.98
C VAL A 11 -17.60 8.71 29.58
N TYR A 12 -18.71 8.38 30.25
CA TYR A 12 -19.56 7.24 29.88
C TYR A 12 -20.28 7.48 28.55
N CYS A 13 -20.82 8.68 28.31
CA CYS A 13 -21.41 9.04 27.02
C CYS A 13 -20.35 9.13 25.90
N GLU A 14 -19.12 9.55 26.20
CA GLU A 14 -17.99 9.56 25.26
C GLU A 14 -17.51 8.12 24.94
N ALA A 15 -17.52 7.22 25.92
CA ALA A 15 -17.24 5.80 25.72
C ALA A 15 -18.40 5.06 25.01
N GLN A 16 -19.65 5.48 25.24
CA GLN A 16 -20.85 4.95 24.59
C GLN A 16 -21.06 5.51 23.17
N ALA A 17 -20.42 6.64 22.84
CA ALA A 17 -20.30 7.19 21.50
C ALA A 17 -19.07 6.68 20.74
N ALA A 18 -18.16 5.98 21.41
CA ALA A 18 -17.03 5.33 20.78
C ALA A 18 -17.51 4.02 20.16
N ILE A 19 -17.26 3.83 18.86
CA ILE A 19 -17.49 2.57 18.16
C ILE A 19 -16.73 1.46 18.91
N GLY A 20 -17.47 0.53 19.52
CA GLY A 20 -16.90 -0.56 20.29
C GLY A 20 -16.24 -1.62 19.39
N PRO A 21 -15.40 -2.50 19.94
CA PRO A 21 -14.78 -3.57 19.16
C PRO A 21 -15.83 -4.50 18.50
N ASP A 22 -16.98 -4.70 19.13
CA ASP A 22 -18.09 -5.48 18.57
C ASP A 22 -18.78 -4.75 17.40
N ASP A 23 -18.97 -3.44 17.51
CA ASP A 23 -19.53 -2.62 16.43
C ASP A 23 -18.59 -2.62 15.21
N VAL A 24 -17.28 -2.49 15.44
CA VAL A 24 -16.26 -2.63 14.38
C VAL A 24 -16.32 -4.03 13.78
N PHE A 25 -16.43 -5.08 14.60
CA PHE A 25 -16.50 -6.46 14.11
C PHE A 25 -17.73 -6.71 13.26
N THR A 26 -18.93 -6.30 13.71
CA THR A 26 -20.18 -6.43 12.95
C THR A 26 -20.14 -5.63 11.65
N LEU A 27 -19.61 -4.41 11.69
CA LEU A 27 -19.50 -3.55 10.51
C LEU A 27 -18.49 -4.12 9.50
N LEU A 28 -17.35 -4.65 9.97
CA LEU A 28 -16.39 -5.37 9.14
C LEU A 28 -16.96 -6.67 8.57
N ALA A 29 -17.77 -7.42 9.33
CA ALA A 29 -18.42 -8.63 8.85
C ALA A 29 -19.42 -8.32 7.71
N TRP A 30 -20.18 -7.24 7.84
CA TRP A 30 -21.07 -6.77 6.78
C TRP A 30 -20.31 -6.22 5.56
N LEU A 31 -19.24 -5.45 5.79
CA LEU A 31 -18.35 -4.99 4.72
C LEU A 31 -17.70 -6.16 3.98
N ASN A 32 -17.34 -7.24 4.68
CA ASN A 32 -16.80 -8.45 4.05
C ASN A 32 -17.78 -9.08 3.05
N ALA A 33 -19.09 -9.04 3.33
CA ALA A 33 -20.12 -9.55 2.44
C ALA A 33 -20.34 -8.71 1.17
N HIS A 34 -19.89 -7.45 1.17
CA HIS A 34 -20.03 -6.51 0.04
C HIS A 34 -18.68 -5.96 -0.43
N MET A 35 -17.57 -6.59 -0.03
CA MET A 35 -16.24 -6.01 -0.18
C MET A 35 -15.87 -5.82 -1.65
N GLU A 36 -16.36 -6.70 -2.52
CA GLU A 36 -16.05 -6.71 -3.95
C GLU A 36 -16.53 -5.47 -4.71
N GLU A 37 -17.52 -4.75 -4.18
CA GLU A 37 -18.13 -3.57 -4.82
C GLU A 37 -17.72 -2.25 -4.16
N MET A 38 -16.81 -2.28 -3.17
CA MET A 38 -16.41 -1.09 -2.45
C MET A 38 -15.66 -0.08 -3.35
N SER A 39 -16.18 1.14 -3.39
CA SER A 39 -15.49 2.29 -4.00
C SER A 39 -14.33 2.79 -3.14
N VAL A 40 -13.39 3.52 -3.76
CA VAL A 40 -12.25 4.13 -3.05
C VAL A 40 -12.65 5.01 -1.86
N PRO A 41 -13.68 5.89 -1.94
CA PRO A 41 -14.15 6.65 -0.77
C PRO A 41 -14.64 5.76 0.39
N GLN A 42 -15.29 4.63 0.08
CA GLN A 42 -15.73 3.67 1.10
C GLN A 42 -14.52 2.96 1.73
N ILE A 43 -13.53 2.58 0.93
CA ILE A 43 -12.26 2.01 1.45
C ILE A 43 -11.58 2.99 2.40
N LEU A 44 -11.43 4.26 2.00
CA LEU A 44 -10.87 5.32 2.84
C LEU A 44 -11.66 5.52 4.14
N SER A 45 -12.99 5.49 4.06
CA SER A 45 -13.87 5.61 5.22
C SER A 45 -13.68 4.43 6.18
N THR A 46 -13.60 3.20 5.65
CA THR A 46 -13.31 2.00 6.44
C THR A 46 -11.94 2.09 7.11
N LEU A 47 -10.89 2.52 6.40
CA LEU A 47 -9.56 2.70 6.99
C LEU A 47 -9.57 3.74 8.12
N ARG A 48 -10.33 4.84 7.98
CA ARG A 48 -10.52 5.82 9.08
C ARG A 48 -11.21 5.18 10.29
N LEU A 49 -12.28 4.40 10.06
CA LEU A 49 -13.05 3.73 11.12
C LEU A 49 -12.23 2.69 11.88
N THR A 50 -11.36 1.94 11.19
CA THR A 50 -10.46 0.97 11.81
C THR A 50 -9.21 1.59 12.42
N ARG A 51 -9.13 2.93 12.45
CA ARG A 51 -7.94 3.68 12.91
C ARG A 51 -6.68 3.28 12.16
N TRP A 52 -6.78 3.16 10.84
CA TRP A 52 -5.70 2.84 9.92
C TRP A 52 -5.10 1.45 10.16
N ASP A 53 -5.97 0.46 10.42
CA ASP A 53 -5.55 -0.93 10.62
C ASP A 53 -4.91 -1.52 9.34
N PRO A 54 -3.66 -2.01 9.40
CA PRO A 54 -3.01 -2.70 8.28
C PRO A 54 -3.76 -3.92 7.78
N ILE A 55 -4.42 -4.68 8.66
CA ILE A 55 -5.19 -5.86 8.23
C ILE A 55 -6.39 -5.45 7.38
N ALA A 56 -7.05 -4.35 7.71
CA ALA A 56 -8.13 -3.80 6.90
C ALA A 56 -7.64 -3.41 5.49
N LEU A 57 -6.48 -2.74 5.38
CA LEU A 57 -5.89 -2.43 4.07
C LEU A 57 -5.57 -3.70 3.28
N MET A 58 -4.94 -4.70 3.93
CA MET A 58 -4.60 -5.98 3.29
C MET A 58 -5.82 -6.68 2.71
N ARG A 59 -6.93 -6.69 3.44
CA ARG A 59 -8.19 -7.29 2.99
C ARG A 59 -8.78 -6.55 1.79
N MET A 60 -8.76 -5.23 1.81
CA MET A 60 -9.34 -4.40 0.74
C MET A 60 -8.38 -4.19 -0.45
N PHE A 61 -7.09 -4.53 -0.32
CA PHE A 61 -6.08 -4.28 -1.35
C PHE A 61 -6.44 -4.82 -2.74
N PRO A 62 -6.95 -6.06 -2.92
CA PRO A 62 -7.32 -6.55 -4.25
C PRO A 62 -8.42 -5.71 -4.93
N ILE A 63 -9.33 -5.15 -4.14
CA ILE A 63 -10.43 -4.31 -4.61
C ILE A 63 -9.93 -2.90 -4.92
N LEU A 64 -9.07 -2.36 -4.06
CA LEU A 64 -8.40 -1.09 -4.27
C LEU A 64 -7.53 -1.13 -5.54
N ALA A 65 -6.71 -2.17 -5.70
CA ALA A 65 -5.76 -2.32 -6.80
C ALA A 65 -6.42 -2.26 -8.19
N ARG A 66 -7.64 -2.80 -8.33
CA ARG A 66 -8.42 -2.73 -9.57
C ARG A 66 -8.86 -1.31 -9.93
N GLN A 67 -8.95 -0.42 -8.93
CA GLN A 67 -9.46 0.95 -9.07
C GLN A 67 -8.34 1.99 -9.19
N LEU A 68 -7.13 1.70 -8.69
CA LEU A 68 -6.02 2.66 -8.57
C LEU A 68 -5.72 3.46 -9.84
N ARG A 69 -5.76 2.81 -11.01
CA ARG A 69 -5.46 3.44 -12.31
C ARG A 69 -6.35 4.67 -12.60
N ASN A 70 -7.56 4.68 -12.05
CA ASN A 70 -8.57 5.71 -12.32
C ASN A 70 -8.75 6.68 -11.13
N VAL A 71 -7.96 6.54 -10.07
CA VAL A 71 -8.03 7.43 -8.91
C VAL A 71 -7.43 8.79 -9.27
N VAL A 72 -8.25 9.84 -9.14
CA VAL A 72 -7.80 11.22 -9.32
C VAL A 72 -8.16 12.06 -8.09
N ALA A 73 -9.43 12.07 -7.70
CA ALA A 73 -9.91 12.91 -6.59
C ALA A 73 -9.33 12.46 -5.24
N GLU A 74 -9.27 11.14 -5.00
CA GLU A 74 -8.83 10.55 -3.74
C GLU A 74 -7.32 10.29 -3.69
N ARG A 75 -6.55 10.77 -4.68
CA ARG A 75 -5.12 10.46 -4.83
C ARG A 75 -4.31 10.81 -3.57
N ASN A 76 -4.49 12.02 -3.05
CA ASN A 76 -3.76 12.49 -1.86
C ASN A 76 -4.31 11.84 -0.58
N ASP A 77 -5.62 11.63 -0.49
CA ASP A 77 -6.25 10.94 0.65
C ASP A 77 -5.76 9.49 0.77
N LEU A 78 -5.60 8.78 -0.35
CA LEU A 78 -5.05 7.43 -0.37
C LEU A 78 -3.57 7.39 -0.03
N HIS A 79 -2.79 8.37 -0.51
CA HIS A 79 -1.41 8.53 -0.07
C HIS A 79 -1.33 8.65 1.46
N ASP A 80 -2.10 9.57 2.05
CA ASP A 80 -2.10 9.79 3.49
C ASP A 80 -2.59 8.56 4.26
N ALA A 81 -3.59 7.86 3.73
CA ALA A 81 -4.08 6.62 4.31
C ALA A 81 -3.00 5.54 4.31
N VAL A 82 -2.28 5.35 3.20
CA VAL A 82 -1.17 4.39 3.10
C VAL A 82 -0.07 4.72 4.11
N MET A 83 0.32 6.00 4.23
CA MET A 83 1.36 6.40 5.18
C MET A 83 0.93 6.22 6.64
N ARG A 84 -0.35 6.43 6.96
CA ARG A 84 -0.89 6.18 8.31
C ARG A 84 -1.02 4.69 8.61
N VAL A 85 -1.45 3.88 7.64
CA VAL A 85 -1.51 2.42 7.77
C VAL A 85 -0.10 1.87 7.97
N TRP A 86 0.87 2.35 7.18
CA TRP A 86 2.27 2.00 7.38
C TRP A 86 2.74 2.45 8.76
N ALA A 87 2.43 3.66 9.25
CA ALA A 87 2.82 4.05 10.62
C ALA A 87 2.21 3.15 11.71
N ASN A 88 1.02 2.59 11.48
CA ASN A 88 0.33 1.69 12.41
C ASN A 88 0.66 0.20 12.20
N HIS A 89 1.58 -0.13 11.29
CA HIS A 89 1.97 -1.52 11.10
C HIS A 89 2.68 -2.06 12.34
N TYR A 90 2.32 -3.29 12.71
CA TYR A 90 3.01 -4.06 13.72
C TYR A 90 3.72 -5.21 13.01
N PRO A 91 4.97 -5.53 13.39
CA PRO A 91 5.68 -6.66 12.83
C PRO A 91 5.04 -7.97 13.34
N VAL A 92 3.97 -8.42 12.67
CA VAL A 92 3.57 -9.83 12.71
C VAL A 92 4.66 -10.64 12.03
N SER A 93 4.84 -11.90 12.43
CA SER A 93 5.80 -12.88 11.91
C SER A 93 6.37 -12.50 10.53
N PRO A 94 7.69 -12.20 10.42
CA PRO A 94 8.31 -11.61 9.23
C PRO A 94 8.07 -12.35 7.91
N GLY A 95 7.62 -13.61 7.93
CA GLY A 95 7.43 -14.43 6.74
C GLY A 95 6.21 -14.11 5.87
N GLU A 96 5.23 -13.33 6.35
CA GLU A 96 3.98 -13.07 5.61
C GLU A 96 3.60 -11.58 5.53
N ASN A 97 4.44 -10.68 6.06
CA ASN A 97 4.11 -9.27 6.17
C ASN A 97 4.34 -8.50 4.84
N VAL A 98 3.44 -8.73 3.88
CA VAL A 98 3.47 -8.09 2.54
C VAL A 98 2.91 -6.66 2.52
N ILE A 99 2.63 -6.06 3.68
CA ILE A 99 2.04 -4.70 3.75
C ILE A 99 2.95 -3.67 3.08
N ALA A 100 4.27 -3.77 3.28
CA ALA A 100 5.24 -2.87 2.66
C ALA A 100 5.15 -2.92 1.13
N PHE A 101 5.09 -4.14 0.56
CA PHE A 101 4.94 -4.33 -0.88
C PHE A 101 3.64 -3.72 -1.40
N ASN A 102 2.52 -3.99 -0.74
CA ASN A 102 1.20 -3.50 -1.15
C ASN A 102 1.10 -1.97 -1.06
N CYS A 103 1.65 -1.37 0.01
CA CYS A 103 1.79 0.08 0.14
C CYS A 103 2.62 0.66 -1.02
N GLY A 104 3.73 0.01 -1.37
CA GLY A 104 4.56 0.39 -2.53
C GLY A 104 3.80 0.35 -3.84
N VAL A 105 3.00 -0.69 -4.09
CA VAL A 105 2.16 -0.81 -5.30
C VAL A 105 1.13 0.33 -5.37
N ILE A 106 0.47 0.64 -4.25
CA ILE A 106 -0.50 1.75 -4.20
C ILE A 106 0.20 3.07 -4.54
N LEU A 107 1.33 3.36 -3.89
CA LEU A 107 2.07 4.61 -4.10
C LEU A 107 2.62 4.72 -5.53
N LEU A 108 3.07 3.62 -6.12
CA LEU A 108 3.55 3.56 -7.50
C LEU A 108 2.45 3.95 -8.50
N GLU A 109 1.27 3.33 -8.38
CA GLU A 109 0.12 3.63 -9.24
C GLU A 109 -0.38 5.09 -9.03
N LEU A 110 -0.32 5.58 -7.80
CA LEU A 110 -0.62 6.97 -7.46
C LEU A 110 0.53 7.95 -7.81
N ARG A 111 1.63 7.47 -8.39
CA ARG A 111 2.78 8.28 -8.85
C ARG A 111 3.57 8.99 -7.74
N PHE A 112 3.54 8.47 -6.52
CA PHE A 112 4.40 8.89 -5.40
C PHE A 112 5.65 8.02 -5.38
N TYR A 113 6.53 8.25 -6.36
CA TYR A 113 7.58 7.29 -6.73
C TYR A 113 8.70 7.16 -5.69
N GLU A 114 9.06 8.22 -4.97
CA GLU A 114 10.10 8.15 -3.92
C GLU A 114 9.60 7.35 -2.69
N GLU A 115 8.36 7.59 -2.27
CA GLU A 115 7.71 6.86 -1.18
C GLU A 115 7.46 5.39 -1.58
N ALA A 116 7.02 5.14 -2.82
CA ALA A 116 6.88 3.80 -3.37
C ALA A 116 8.22 3.04 -3.32
N MET A 117 9.32 3.67 -3.76
CA MET A 117 10.65 3.08 -3.71
C MET A 117 11.06 2.76 -2.27
N SER A 118 10.74 3.64 -1.31
CA SER A 118 11.00 3.41 0.12
C SER A 118 10.23 2.20 0.65
N MET A 119 8.97 2.03 0.25
CA MET A 119 8.13 0.90 0.64
C MET A 119 8.61 -0.43 0.03
N PHE A 120 9.05 -0.44 -1.23
CA PHE A 120 9.63 -1.64 -1.84
C PHE A 120 10.97 -2.02 -1.21
N LYS A 121 11.82 -1.05 -0.85
CA LYS A 121 13.06 -1.31 -0.09
C LYS A 121 12.75 -1.90 1.29
N ALA A 122 11.75 -1.38 1.99
CA ALA A 122 11.30 -1.96 3.26
C ALA A 122 10.78 -3.39 3.07
N SER A 123 9.99 -3.65 2.02
CA SER A 123 9.54 -4.99 1.68
C SER A 123 10.69 -5.95 1.43
N GLN A 124 11.74 -5.52 0.71
CA GLN A 124 12.93 -6.34 0.44
C GLN A 124 13.71 -6.66 1.73
N GLN A 125 13.76 -5.74 2.68
CA GLN A 125 14.39 -5.96 3.99
C GLN A 125 13.61 -6.97 4.84
N ILE A 126 12.28 -6.97 4.76
CA ILE A 126 11.41 -7.84 5.58
C ILE A 126 11.29 -9.24 4.97
N LEU A 127 11.01 -9.32 3.66
CA LEU A 127 10.66 -10.56 2.96
C LEU A 127 11.80 -11.13 2.12
N GLY A 128 12.90 -10.39 1.98
CA GLY A 128 13.95 -10.71 1.02
C GLY A 128 13.66 -10.15 -0.38
N ALA A 129 14.67 -10.25 -1.25
CA ALA A 129 14.55 -9.82 -2.63
C ALA A 129 13.64 -10.77 -3.42
N SER A 130 12.81 -10.20 -4.30
CA SER A 130 11.98 -10.94 -5.24
C SER A 130 12.01 -10.26 -6.60
N ALA A 131 11.80 -11.01 -7.68
CA ALA A 131 11.75 -10.45 -9.02
C ALA A 131 10.67 -9.35 -9.15
N ALA A 132 9.52 -9.52 -8.49
CA ALA A 132 8.46 -8.53 -8.45
C ALA A 132 8.88 -7.24 -7.72
N THR A 133 9.56 -7.36 -6.58
CA THR A 133 10.05 -6.18 -5.83
C THR A 133 11.12 -5.42 -6.62
N SER A 134 12.10 -6.13 -7.18
CA SER A 134 13.15 -5.50 -8.02
C SER A 134 12.55 -4.86 -9.27
N TYR A 135 11.60 -5.51 -9.93
CA TYR A 135 10.89 -4.91 -11.07
C TYR A 135 10.18 -3.61 -10.70
N ASN A 136 9.45 -3.58 -9.58
CA ASN A 136 8.77 -2.38 -9.11
C ASN A 136 9.73 -1.26 -8.68
N LEU A 137 10.88 -1.60 -8.10
CA LEU A 137 11.96 -0.62 -7.85
C LEU A 137 12.46 -0.01 -9.16
N GLY A 138 12.66 -0.83 -10.19
CA GLY A 138 13.06 -0.32 -11.51
C GLY A 138 11.98 0.54 -12.17
N LEU A 139 10.69 0.25 -11.99
CA LEU A 139 9.60 1.14 -12.42
C LEU A 139 9.65 2.49 -11.70
N CYS A 140 9.92 2.50 -10.40
CA CYS A 140 10.09 3.75 -9.64
C CYS A 140 11.30 4.54 -10.18
N SER A 141 12.46 3.90 -10.36
CA SER A 141 13.65 4.56 -10.91
C SER A 141 13.42 5.12 -12.31
N MET A 142 12.66 4.42 -13.17
CA MET A 142 12.26 4.96 -14.47
C MET A 142 11.45 6.24 -14.35
N ALA A 143 10.42 6.23 -13.50
CA ALA A 143 9.55 7.37 -13.30
C ALA A 143 10.27 8.58 -12.67
N LEU A 144 11.33 8.32 -11.90
CA LEU A 144 12.21 9.32 -11.31
C LEU A 144 13.31 9.82 -12.25
N GLY A 145 13.34 9.37 -13.52
CA GLY A 145 14.34 9.79 -14.51
C GLY A 145 15.73 9.19 -14.26
N ARG A 146 15.80 8.01 -13.64
CA ARG A 146 17.04 7.28 -13.32
C ARG A 146 17.14 5.97 -14.15
N PRO A 147 17.26 6.03 -15.49
CA PRO A 147 17.20 4.85 -16.35
C PRO A 147 18.34 3.86 -16.12
N SER A 148 19.53 4.31 -15.71
CA SER A 148 20.64 3.42 -15.38
C SER A 148 20.37 2.58 -14.13
N GLU A 149 19.76 3.17 -13.10
CA GLU A 149 19.34 2.47 -11.89
C GLU A 149 18.19 1.49 -12.20
N ALA A 150 17.23 1.93 -13.03
CA ALA A 150 16.16 1.06 -13.48
C ALA A 150 16.68 -0.19 -14.21
N LEU A 151 17.66 -0.03 -15.11
CA LEU A 151 18.24 -1.17 -15.82
C LEU A 151 18.91 -2.17 -14.86
N ALA A 152 19.59 -1.68 -13.81
CA ALA A 152 20.18 -2.54 -12.78
C ALA A 152 19.10 -3.35 -12.04
N PHE A 153 17.99 -2.72 -11.65
CA PHE A 153 16.87 -3.40 -11.01
C PHE A 153 16.16 -4.40 -11.93
N MET A 154 16.03 -4.08 -13.23
CA MET A 154 15.47 -5.01 -14.21
C MET A 154 16.37 -6.23 -14.40
N ALA A 155 17.70 -6.04 -14.38
CA ALA A 155 18.67 -7.13 -14.43
C ALA A 155 18.61 -8.00 -13.16
N GLU A 156 18.51 -7.38 -11.97
CA GLU A 156 18.31 -8.11 -10.71
C GLU A 156 17.03 -8.95 -10.75
N ALA A 157 15.91 -8.38 -11.21
CA ALA A 157 14.65 -9.11 -11.35
C ALA A 157 14.77 -10.31 -12.28
N CYS A 158 15.46 -10.17 -13.43
CA CYS A 158 15.73 -11.29 -14.35
C CYS A 158 16.65 -12.35 -13.74
N ASN A 159 17.58 -11.97 -12.86
CA ASN A 159 18.47 -12.92 -12.19
C ASN A 159 17.73 -13.71 -11.10
N LEU A 160 16.82 -13.06 -10.38
CA LEU A 160 16.01 -13.68 -9.34
C LEU A 160 14.97 -14.64 -9.93
N ASP A 161 14.33 -14.25 -11.03
CA ASP A 161 13.43 -15.11 -11.78
C ASP A 161 13.64 -14.90 -13.29
N PRO A 162 14.42 -15.78 -13.95
CA PRO A 162 14.63 -15.74 -15.38
C PRO A 162 13.35 -15.87 -16.21
N ALA A 163 12.25 -16.39 -15.64
CA ALA A 163 10.94 -16.55 -16.27
C ALA A 163 10.00 -15.35 -16.03
N PHE A 164 10.39 -14.35 -15.23
CA PHE A 164 9.62 -13.11 -15.01
C PHE A 164 9.60 -12.17 -16.23
N GLU A 165 8.61 -12.39 -17.10
CA GLU A 165 8.43 -11.68 -18.38
C GLU A 165 8.43 -10.14 -18.28
N PRO A 166 7.76 -9.50 -17.28
CA PRO A 166 7.72 -8.04 -17.21
C PRO A 166 9.10 -7.39 -17.10
N ALA A 167 10.01 -7.99 -16.34
CA ALA A 167 11.38 -7.49 -16.21
C ALA A 167 12.20 -7.71 -17.48
N ARG A 168 12.06 -8.85 -18.17
CA ARG A 168 12.76 -9.11 -19.43
C ARG A 168 12.39 -8.08 -20.50
N LEU A 169 11.09 -7.88 -20.73
CA LEU A 169 10.61 -6.91 -21.72
C LEU A 169 11.06 -5.49 -21.40
N SER A 170 10.98 -5.10 -20.13
CA SER A 170 11.41 -3.78 -19.68
C SER A 170 12.92 -3.58 -19.83
N ARG A 171 13.72 -4.61 -19.52
CA ARG A 171 15.18 -4.57 -19.69
C ARG A 171 15.57 -4.36 -21.15
N THR A 172 15.02 -5.19 -22.05
CA THR A 172 15.29 -5.09 -23.50
C THR A 172 14.95 -3.69 -24.03
N LYS A 173 13.79 -3.15 -23.65
CA LYS A 173 13.38 -1.80 -24.05
C LYS A 173 14.36 -0.72 -23.57
N LEU A 174 14.88 -0.84 -22.35
CA LEU A 174 15.85 0.13 -21.81
C LEU A 174 17.21 0.03 -22.49
N GLU A 175 17.66 -1.18 -22.83
CA GLU A 175 18.90 -1.41 -23.57
C GLU A 175 18.84 -0.82 -24.99
N GLU A 176 17.71 -1.00 -25.68
CA GLU A 176 17.46 -0.42 -27.00
C GLU A 176 17.48 1.12 -26.97
N GLN A 177 16.80 1.72 -25.99
CA GLN A 177 16.78 3.18 -25.79
C GLN A 177 18.18 3.72 -25.49
N ALA A 178 18.96 3.02 -24.67
CA ALA A 178 20.32 3.41 -24.34
C ALA A 178 21.27 3.30 -25.55
N ALA A 179 21.03 2.37 -26.47
CA ALA A 179 21.78 2.25 -27.72
C ALA A 179 21.42 3.39 -28.70
N GLN A 180 20.14 3.74 -28.82
CA GLN A 180 19.67 4.82 -29.69
C GLN A 180 20.17 6.21 -29.24
N ASN A 181 20.29 6.45 -27.94
CA ASN A 181 20.80 7.72 -27.41
C ASN A 181 22.32 7.90 -27.53
N LYS A 182 23.05 6.86 -27.95
CA LYS A 182 24.51 6.89 -28.12
C LYS A 182 24.96 7.03 -29.58
N GLY A 183 24.03 6.96 -30.54
CA GLY A 183 24.28 7.21 -31.97
C GLY A 183 23.90 8.63 -32.35
#